data_AF-A0A7S1I359-F1
#
_entry.id   AF-A0A7S1I359-F1
#
_cell.length_a   1.000
_cell.length_b   1.000
_cell.length_c   1.000
_cell.angle_alpha   90.00
_cell.angle_beta   90.00
_cell.angle_gamma   90.00
#
_symmetry.space_group_name_H-M   'P 1'
#
loop_
_entity.id
_entity.type
_entity.pdbx_description
1 polymer ?
#
loop_
_entity_poly.entity_id
_entity_poly.type
_entity_poly.pdbx_seq_one_letter_code
_entity_poly.pdbx_strand_id
1 'polypeptide(L)'
;GEHYTNLMAGTSPILFVLEDTQLPPPLELATIIVVMLVVLKVADMVVQRLTDARWFLLHFVANMLVVVQALPDLTKAFWDPVNALKGQYSCWPVCWISAIHLYHILAFRKLSRDDWIHHLVFCGFMCPVAIFFPLGPWVNVMAFFLSGLP
;
A
#
# COMPACT_ATOMS: atom_id res chain seq x y z
N GLY A 1 -11.97 3.98 37.24
CA GLY A 1 -12.47 2.59 37.31
C GLY A 1 -13.65 2.54 36.39
N GLU A 2 -13.74 1.64 35.42
CA GLU A 2 -13.37 0.22 35.40
C GLU A 2 -12.78 -0.06 34.00
N HIS A 3 -11.53 -0.47 33.79
CA HIS A 3 -10.93 -1.79 34.01
C HIS A 3 -11.82 -3.01 33.68
N TYR A 4 -11.51 -3.59 32.51
CA TYR A 4 -11.57 -5.02 32.16
C TYR A 4 -12.92 -5.76 32.22
N THR A 5 -13.52 -5.94 31.05
CA THR A 5 -14.34 -7.10 30.62
C THR A 5 -14.54 -6.93 29.10
N ASN A 6 -14.25 -7.81 28.15
CA ASN A 6 -13.87 -9.23 28.04
C ASN A 6 -13.17 -9.34 26.66
N LEU A 7 -11.91 -9.76 26.52
CA LEU A 7 -11.49 -11.14 26.25
C LEU A 7 -12.54 -12.00 25.52
N MET A 8 -12.15 -12.47 24.32
CA MET A 8 -12.72 -13.56 23.49
C MET A 8 -13.31 -13.11 22.14
N ALA A 9 -12.42 -12.79 21.20
CA ALA A 9 -12.67 -13.09 19.79
C ALA A 9 -11.34 -13.55 19.19
N GLY A 10 -11.25 -14.84 18.86
CA GLY A 10 -10.05 -15.45 18.31
C GLY A 10 -9.55 -14.66 17.10
N THR A 11 -8.37 -14.08 17.21
CA THR A 11 -7.71 -13.39 16.12
C THR A 11 -7.16 -14.44 15.16
N SER A 12 -8.00 -14.83 14.21
CA SER A 12 -7.52 -15.47 12.98
C SER A 12 -6.36 -14.64 12.42
N PRO A 13 -5.25 -15.25 11.98
CA PRO A 13 -4.07 -14.52 11.49
C PRO A 13 -4.34 -13.66 10.25
N ILE A 14 -5.54 -13.78 9.65
CA ILE A 14 -6.02 -13.00 8.51
C ILE A 14 -6.63 -11.64 8.95
N LEU A 15 -6.98 -11.48 10.24
CA LEU A 15 -7.64 -10.28 10.76
C LEU A 15 -6.67 -9.17 11.23
N PHE A 16 -5.36 -9.33 11.04
CA PHE A 16 -4.41 -8.23 11.32
C PHE A 16 -4.40 -7.17 10.20
N VAL A 17 -5.16 -7.41 9.12
CA VAL A 17 -5.21 -6.58 7.90
C VAL A 17 -6.29 -5.48 7.98
N LEU A 18 -7.14 -5.47 9.03
CA LEU A 18 -8.36 -4.66 9.08
C LEU A 18 -8.43 -3.66 10.25
N GLU A 19 -7.35 -3.43 10.98
CA GLU A 19 -7.39 -2.44 12.07
C GLU A 19 -7.19 -1.03 11.50
N ASP A 20 -8.28 -0.26 11.48
CA ASP A 20 -8.32 1.14 11.06
C ASP A 20 -7.51 2.01 12.03
N THR A 21 -6.20 2.12 11.79
CA THR A 21 -5.35 2.99 12.59
C THR A 21 -5.19 4.35 11.93
N GLN A 22 -5.15 5.40 12.73
CA GLN A 22 -4.64 6.71 12.30
C GLN A 22 -3.27 6.54 11.61
N LEU A 23 -3.03 7.28 10.53
CA LEU A 23 -1.78 7.21 9.77
C LEU A 23 -0.56 7.31 10.73
N PRO A 24 0.37 6.35 10.71
CA PRO A 24 1.59 6.42 11.52
C PRO A 24 2.43 7.67 11.22
N PRO A 25 3.28 8.12 12.15
CA PRO A 25 4.20 9.22 11.88
C PRO A 25 5.16 8.89 10.71
N PRO A 26 5.68 9.89 9.98
CA PRO A 26 6.49 9.67 8.78
C PRO A 26 7.70 8.74 8.96
N LEU A 27 8.32 8.75 10.14
CA LEU A 27 9.47 7.88 10.44
C LEU A 27 9.06 6.40 10.51
N GLU A 28 7.88 6.10 11.06
CA GLU A 28 7.35 4.73 11.11
C GLU A 28 6.96 4.26 9.71
N LEU A 29 6.32 5.12 8.92
CA LEU A 29 6.02 4.83 7.52
C LEU A 29 7.28 4.54 6.71
N ALA A 30 8.34 5.34 6.88
CA ALA A 30 9.63 5.10 6.24
C ALA A 30 10.21 3.73 6.63
N THR A 31 10.11 3.36 7.91
CA THR A 31 10.54 2.05 8.41
C THR A 31 9.76 0.92 7.74
N ILE A 32 8.43 1.03 7.66
CA ILE A 32 7.58 0.05 6.97
C ILE A 32 7.98 -0.09 5.50
N ILE A 33 8.18 1.03 4.80
CA ILE A 33 8.59 1.03 3.39
C ILE A 33 9.95 0.35 3.22
N VAL A 34 10.93 0.63 4.09
CA VAL A 34 12.25 -0.03 4.05
C VAL A 34 12.12 -1.54 4.27
N VAL A 35 11.30 -1.98 5.22
CA VAL A 35 11.02 -3.40 5.44
C VAL A 35 10.40 -4.03 4.19
N MET A 36 9.42 -3.36 3.57
CA MET A 36 8.81 -3.85 2.32
C MET A 36 9.80 -3.93 1.16
N LEU A 37 10.76 -3.00 1.05
CA LEU A 37 11.83 -3.08 0.05
C LEU A 37 12.70 -4.33 0.25
N VAL A 38 13.01 -4.69 1.50
CA VAL A 38 13.75 -5.91 1.82
C VAL A 38 12.92 -7.14 1.45
N VAL A 39 11.62 -7.15 1.78
CA VAL A 39 10.69 -8.24 1.40
C VAL A 39 10.63 -8.41 -0.12
N LEU A 40 10.49 -7.32 -0.87
CA LEU A 40 10.50 -7.33 -2.33
C LEU A 40 11.82 -7.84 -2.89
N LYS A 41 12.96 -7.47 -2.28
CA LYS A 41 14.26 -7.98 -2.70
C LYS A 41 14.37 -9.50 -2.52
N VAL A 42 13.92 -10.01 -1.38
CA VAL A 42 13.91 -11.46 -1.10
C VAL A 42 12.97 -12.18 -2.06
N ALA A 43 11.77 -11.64 -2.30
CA ALA A 43 10.83 -12.18 -3.26
C ALA A 43 11.42 -12.22 -4.69
N ASP A 44 12.06 -11.12 -5.14
CA ASP A 44 12.73 -11.04 -6.44
C ASP A 44 13.85 -12.09 -6.57
N MET A 45 14.60 -12.37 -5.51
CA MET A 45 15.63 -13.42 -5.52
C MET A 45 15.06 -14.84 -5.75
N VAL A 46 13.81 -15.07 -5.37
CA VAL A 46 13.08 -16.31 -5.66
C VAL A 46 12.51 -16.25 -7.08
N VAL A 47 11.80 -15.18 -7.43
CA VAL A 47 11.10 -15.04 -8.71
C VAL A 47 12.05 -15.00 -9.90
N GLN A 48 13.24 -14.42 -9.76
CA GLN A 48 14.27 -14.41 -10.81
C GLN A 48 14.71 -15.82 -11.24
N ARG A 49 14.46 -16.85 -10.41
CA ARG A 49 14.73 -18.26 -10.74
C ARG A 49 13.57 -18.93 -11.48
N LEU A 50 12.40 -18.29 -11.53
CA LEU A 50 11.16 -18.85 -12.07
C LEU A 50 10.82 -18.25 -13.44
N THR A 51 11.08 -16.96 -13.63
CA THR A 51 10.70 -16.25 -14.87
C THR A 51 11.55 -15.01 -15.11
N ASP A 52 11.81 -14.71 -16.39
CA ASP A 52 12.39 -13.44 -16.82
C ASP A 52 11.41 -12.27 -16.68
N ALA A 53 10.10 -12.55 -16.64
CA ALA A 53 9.04 -11.57 -16.40
C ALA A 53 8.87 -11.21 -14.91
N ARG A 54 9.95 -11.31 -14.12
CA ARG A 54 9.93 -11.15 -12.66
C ARG A 54 9.34 -9.82 -12.19
N TRP A 55 9.64 -8.74 -12.92
CA TRP A 55 9.08 -7.42 -12.63
C TRP A 55 7.56 -7.42 -12.70
N PHE A 56 7.00 -7.92 -13.80
CA PHE A 56 5.55 -7.99 -14.00
C PHE A 56 4.87 -8.83 -12.93
N LEU A 57 5.47 -9.96 -12.52
CA LEU A 57 4.90 -10.79 -11.46
C LEU A 57 4.94 -10.10 -10.09
N LEU A 58 6.07 -9.50 -9.72
CA LEU A 58 6.20 -8.77 -8.44
C LEU A 58 5.22 -7.59 -8.38
N HIS A 59 5.13 -6.84 -9.48
CA HIS A 59 4.22 -5.71 -9.60
C HIS A 59 2.74 -6.15 -9.52
N PHE A 60 2.37 -7.23 -10.23
CA PHE A 60 1.03 -7.81 -10.17
C PHE A 60 0.65 -8.20 -8.73
N VAL A 61 1.54 -8.91 -8.02
CA VAL A 61 1.28 -9.34 -6.64
C VAL A 61 1.16 -8.13 -5.71
N ALA A 62 2.04 -7.13 -5.82
CA ALA A 62 1.96 -5.91 -5.02
C ALA A 62 0.64 -5.15 -5.28
N ASN A 63 0.24 -5.01 -6.54
CA ASN A 63 -1.04 -4.38 -6.91
C ASN A 63 -2.24 -5.15 -6.37
N MET A 64 -2.22 -6.48 -6.40
CA MET A 64 -3.26 -7.30 -5.80
C MET A 64 -3.36 -7.05 -4.28
N LEU A 65 -2.23 -6.95 -3.58
CA LEU A 65 -2.21 -6.62 -2.16
C LEU A 65 -2.77 -5.22 -1.90
N VAL A 66 -2.42 -4.22 -2.72
CA VAL A 66 -2.99 -2.87 -2.63
C VAL A 66 -4.51 -2.90 -2.76
N VAL A 67 -5.01 -3.57 -3.81
CA VAL A 67 -6.45 -3.70 -4.09
C VAL A 67 -7.18 -4.33 -2.90
N VAL A 68 -6.69 -5.47 -2.39
CA VAL A 68 -7.32 -6.18 -1.26
C VAL A 68 -7.35 -5.31 0.00
N GLN A 69 -6.26 -4.60 0.29
CA GLN A 69 -6.16 -3.75 1.49
C GLN A 69 -6.91 -2.43 1.36
N ALA A 70 -7.15 -1.95 0.13
CA ALA A 70 -7.93 -0.75 -0.12
C ALA A 70 -9.45 -1.00 -0.12
N LEU A 71 -9.91 -2.25 -0.27
CA LEU A 71 -11.33 -2.60 -0.32
C LEU A 71 -12.15 -2.07 0.86
N PRO A 72 -11.74 -2.20 2.14
CA PRO A 72 -12.53 -1.68 3.26
C PRO A 72 -12.78 -0.17 3.13
N ASP A 73 -11.75 0.60 2.81
CA ASP A 73 -11.85 2.05 2.68
C ASP A 73 -12.63 2.47 1.42
N LEU A 74 -12.51 1.70 0.33
CA LEU A 74 -13.38 1.85 -0.83
C LEU A 74 -14.85 1.67 -0.46
N THR A 75 -15.18 0.62 0.31
CA THR A 75 -16.57 0.40 0.74
C THR A 75 -17.07 1.51 1.65
N LYS A 76 -16.26 2.02 2.59
CA LYS A 76 -16.61 3.14 3.45
C LYS A 76 -16.88 4.41 2.64
N ALA A 77 -15.98 4.75 1.73
CA ALA A 77 -16.13 5.93 0.88
C ALA A 77 -17.32 5.84 -0.09
N PHE A 78 -17.67 4.62 -0.53
CA PHE A 78 -18.84 4.38 -1.37
C PHE A 78 -20.15 4.58 -0.60
N TRP A 79 -20.23 4.11 0.64
CA TRP A 79 -21.45 4.22 1.46
C TRP A 79 -21.61 5.57 2.18
N ASP A 80 -20.51 6.28 2.46
CA ASP A 80 -20.52 7.63 3.02
C ASP A 80 -19.55 8.56 2.26
N PRO A 81 -19.91 8.96 1.02
CA PRO A 81 -19.05 9.80 0.18
C PRO A 81 -18.87 11.21 0.75
N VAL A 82 -19.82 11.72 1.54
CA VAL A 82 -19.75 13.07 2.12
C VAL A 82 -18.65 13.16 3.18
N ASN A 83 -18.47 12.10 3.96
CA ASN A 83 -17.41 12.04 4.97
C ASN A 83 -16.17 11.25 4.51
N ALA A 84 -16.09 10.77 3.26
CA ALA A 84 -14.96 9.99 2.76
C ALA A 84 -13.59 10.70 2.81
N LEU A 85 -13.58 12.04 2.88
CA LEU A 85 -12.37 12.84 3.08
C LEU A 85 -11.97 12.99 4.56
N LYS A 86 -12.81 12.51 5.49
CA LYS A 86 -12.67 12.66 6.93
C LYS A 86 -12.83 11.30 7.59
N GLY A 87 -11.73 10.65 7.91
CA GLY A 87 -11.81 9.35 8.58
C GLY A 87 -10.45 8.68 8.69
N GLN A 88 -10.41 7.61 9.49
CA GLN A 88 -9.27 6.71 9.54
C GLN A 88 -9.26 5.86 8.26
N TYR A 89 -8.06 5.51 7.82
CA TYR A 89 -7.83 4.71 6.62
C TYR A 89 -6.54 3.92 6.80
N SER A 90 -6.43 2.81 6.08
CA SER A 90 -5.26 1.95 6.12
C SER A 90 -4.04 2.62 5.47
N CYS A 91 -2.89 2.58 6.13
CA CYS A 91 -1.62 3.06 5.56
C CYS A 91 -0.97 2.05 4.59
N TRP A 92 -1.43 0.79 4.61
CA TRP A 92 -0.77 -0.28 3.89
C TRP A 92 -0.77 -0.11 2.37
N PRO A 93 -1.87 0.32 1.72
CA PRO A 93 -1.88 0.58 0.27
C PRO A 93 -0.79 1.57 -0.18
N VAL A 94 -0.65 2.71 0.50
CA VAL A 94 0.37 3.71 0.14
C VAL A 94 1.80 3.19 0.40
N CYS A 95 2.01 2.40 1.45
CA CYS A 95 3.30 1.75 1.70
C CYS A 95 3.68 0.77 0.59
N TRP A 96 2.74 -0.08 0.14
CA TRP A 96 2.95 -1.02 -0.96
C TRP A 96 3.26 -0.31 -2.28
N ILE A 97 2.46 0.71 -2.64
CA ILE A 97 2.70 1.53 -3.84
C ILE A 97 4.08 2.17 -3.76
N SER A 98 4.43 2.79 -2.64
CA SER A 98 5.74 3.44 -2.47
C SER A 98 6.88 2.42 -2.63
N ALA A 99 6.79 1.29 -1.95
CA ALA A 99 7.84 0.27 -1.94
C ALA A 99 8.04 -0.37 -3.32
N ILE A 100 6.98 -0.76 -4.03
CA ILE A 100 7.13 -1.44 -5.34
C ILE A 100 7.74 -0.52 -6.39
N HIS A 101 7.36 0.75 -6.42
CA HIS A 101 7.88 1.72 -7.39
C HIS A 101 9.32 2.14 -7.05
N LEU A 102 9.64 2.35 -5.78
CA LEU A 102 11.03 2.58 -5.36
C LEU A 102 11.90 1.36 -5.68
N TYR A 103 11.41 0.14 -5.41
CA TYR A 103 12.13 -1.09 -5.74
C TYR A 103 12.42 -1.19 -7.25
N HIS A 104 11.44 -0.85 -8.10
CA HIS A 104 11.62 -0.87 -9.55
C HIS A 104 12.78 0.03 -9.99
N ILE A 105 12.79 1.28 -9.51
CA ILE A 105 13.84 2.26 -9.81
C ILE A 105 15.22 1.77 -9.36
N LEU A 106 15.28 1.15 -8.17
CA LEU A 106 16.54 0.72 -7.57
C LEU A 106 17.10 -0.57 -8.19
N ALA A 107 16.23 -1.54 -8.51
CA ALA A 107 16.62 -2.88 -8.94
C ALA A 107 16.68 -3.06 -10.46
N PHE A 108 15.95 -2.25 -11.25
CA PHE A 108 15.84 -2.39 -12.70
C PHE A 108 16.43 -1.16 -13.40
N ARG A 109 17.46 -1.38 -14.23
CA ARG A 109 18.25 -0.30 -14.84
C ARG A 109 17.73 0.22 -16.18
N LYS A 110 16.88 -0.55 -16.85
CA LYS A 110 16.36 -0.25 -18.19
C LYS A 110 14.93 0.27 -18.12
N LEU A 111 14.76 1.42 -17.47
CA LEU A 111 13.47 2.11 -17.37
C LEU A 111 13.24 2.92 -18.63
N SER A 112 12.06 2.77 -19.23
CA SER A 112 11.60 3.61 -20.34
C SER A 112 11.28 5.03 -19.86
N ARG A 113 11.01 5.95 -20.79
CA ARG A 113 10.53 7.30 -20.43
C ARG A 113 9.18 7.25 -19.73
N ASP A 114 8.30 6.37 -20.20
CA ASP A 114 6.97 6.20 -19.62
C ASP A 114 7.07 5.64 -18.20
N ASP A 115 8.01 4.71 -17.96
CA ASP A 115 8.33 4.27 -16.60
C ASP A 115 8.73 5.46 -15.74
N TRP A 116 9.70 6.29 -16.15
CA TRP A 116 10.13 7.42 -15.33
C TRP A 116 9.01 8.40 -14.99
N ILE A 117 8.13 8.70 -15.94
CA ILE A 117 6.97 9.58 -15.71
C ILE A 117 6.04 8.93 -14.68
N HIS A 118 5.72 7.65 -14.84
CA HIS A 118 4.90 6.89 -13.90
C HIS A 118 5.49 6.93 -12.49
N HIS A 119 6.79 6.67 -12.33
CA HIS A 119 7.44 6.68 -11.02
C HIS A 119 7.51 8.09 -10.40
N LEU A 120 7.66 9.14 -11.22
CA LEU A 120 7.60 10.52 -10.75
C LEU A 120 6.20 10.86 -10.22
N VAL A 121 5.14 10.45 -10.92
CA VAL A 121 3.76 10.65 -10.48
C VAL A 121 3.49 9.89 -9.18
N PHE A 122 3.85 8.61 -9.10
CA PHE A 122 3.58 7.79 -7.92
C PHE A 122 4.48 8.13 -6.72
N CYS A 123 5.81 8.04 -6.87
CA CYS A 123 6.75 8.28 -5.77
C CYS A 123 6.98 9.75 -5.47
N GLY A 124 6.93 10.61 -6.49
CA GLY A 124 7.24 12.04 -6.35
C GLY A 124 6.05 12.90 -5.95
N PHE A 125 4.82 12.47 -6.27
CA PHE A 125 3.62 13.26 -6.01
C PHE A 125 2.56 12.51 -5.20
N MET A 126 2.01 11.41 -5.72
CA MET A 126 0.85 10.74 -5.12
C MET A 126 1.15 10.18 -3.73
N CYS A 127 2.25 9.45 -3.54
CA CYS A 127 2.62 8.89 -2.24
C CYS A 127 2.98 9.97 -1.21
N PRO A 128 3.80 11.00 -1.53
CA PRO A 128 4.00 12.12 -0.63
C PRO A 128 2.70 12.83 -0.23
N VAL A 129 1.80 13.08 -1.18
CA VAL A 129 0.49 13.69 -0.87
C VAL A 129 -0.31 12.82 0.10
N ALA A 130 -0.38 11.51 -0.15
CA ALA A 130 -1.07 10.56 0.73
C ALA A 130 -0.45 10.42 2.13
N ILE A 131 0.85 10.67 2.27
CA ILE A 131 1.59 10.60 3.55
C ILE A 131 1.46 11.90 4.34
N PHE A 132 1.59 13.06 3.69
CA PHE A 132 1.61 14.35 4.37
C PHE A 132 0.21 14.98 4.54
N PHE A 133 -0.76 14.55 3.74
CA PHE A 133 -2.12 15.07 3.79
C PHE A 133 -3.10 13.93 4.11
N PRO A 134 -3.72 13.91 5.31
CA PRO A 134 -4.67 12.89 5.70
C PRO A 134 -6.01 13.13 4.99
N LEU A 135 -6.15 12.63 3.76
CA LEU A 135 -7.36 12.79 2.94
C LEU A 135 -8.41 11.68 3.20
N GLY A 136 -8.33 11.03 4.36
CA GLY A 136 -9.24 9.97 4.76
C GLY A 136 -9.25 8.75 3.83
N PRO A 137 -10.30 7.91 3.88
CA PRO A 137 -10.50 6.76 3.01
C PRO A 137 -10.32 7.03 1.51
N TRP A 138 -10.49 8.28 1.07
CA TRP A 138 -10.30 8.66 -0.34
C TRP A 138 -8.90 8.33 -0.90
N VAL A 139 -7.87 8.36 -0.06
CA VAL A 139 -6.51 7.94 -0.46
C VAL A 139 -6.51 6.51 -1.00
N ASN A 140 -7.23 5.61 -0.32
CA ASN A 140 -7.28 4.21 -0.68
C ASN A 140 -8.27 3.93 -1.81
N VAL A 141 -9.29 4.78 -2.00
CA VAL A 141 -10.09 4.77 -3.25
C VAL A 141 -9.19 5.02 -4.46
N MET A 142 -8.32 6.04 -4.39
CA MET A 142 -7.37 6.32 -5.48
C MET A 142 -6.38 5.17 -5.65
N ALA A 143 -5.82 4.64 -4.56
CA ALA A 143 -4.93 3.48 -4.60
C ALA A 143 -5.58 2.26 -5.29
N PHE A 144 -6.86 1.99 -4.99
CA PHE A 144 -7.60 0.88 -5.59
C PHE A 144 -7.69 0.98 -7.12
N PHE A 145 -8.05 2.16 -7.65
CA PHE A 145 -8.21 2.34 -9.10
C PHE A 145 -6.87 2.51 -9.83
N LEU A 146 -5.88 3.14 -9.19
CA LEU A 146 -4.57 3.36 -9.80
C LEU A 146 -3.69 2.11 -9.78
N SER A 147 -3.88 1.23 -8.80
CA SER A 147 -3.25 -0.09 -8.75
C SER A 147 -4.13 -1.18 -9.38
N GLY A 148 -5.30 -0.82 -9.91
CA GLY A 148 -6.34 -1.75 -10.36
C GLY A 148 -6.15 -2.29 -11.78
N LEU A 149 -5.82 -3.58 -11.82
CA LEU A 149 -5.61 -4.54 -12.94
C LEU A 149 -4.55 -4.12 -14.00
N PRO A 150 -3.46 -4.91 -14.14
CA PRO A 150 -2.32 -4.58 -15.01
C PRO A 150 -2.69 -4.47 -16.50
#